data_AF-F2CCT7-F1
#
_entry.id   AF-F2CCT7-F1
#
_cell.length_a   1.000
_cell.length_b   1.000
_cell.length_c   1.000
_cell.angle_alpha   90.00
_cell.angle_beta   90.00
_cell.angle_gamma   90.00
#
_symmetry.space_group_name_H-M   'P 1'
#
loop_
_entity.id
_entity.type
_entity.pdbx_description
1 polymer ?
#
loop_
_entity_poly.entity_id
_entity_poly.type
_entity_poly.pdbx_seq_one_letter_code
_entity_poly.pdbx_strand_id
1 'polypeptide(L)'
;MESLQFSGIGGKRSSGYGGFTLDKTVQQPLDFFKRLTVKYTGKVMALTTSLPVDSELKVAMNEGRYLLKKSSGFAFSEETESNYRKQNLYTFKAGSTFSKTYNGQICDVKPSDEFPHSVWHYAKPLFYILEESK
;
A
#
# COMPACT_ATOMS: atom_id res chain seq x y z
N MET A 1 9.67 -10.63 -9.70
CA MET A 1 8.84 -11.54 -8.87
C MET A 1 9.33 -12.98 -8.86
N GLU A 2 9.94 -13.50 -9.94
CA GLU A 2 10.38 -14.91 -10.02
C GLU A 2 11.43 -15.30 -8.98
N SER A 3 12.27 -14.38 -8.51
CA SER A 3 13.19 -14.65 -7.40
C SER A 3 12.49 -14.68 -6.03
N LEU A 4 11.35 -13.98 -5.88
CA LEU A 4 10.64 -13.86 -4.60
C LEU A 4 9.96 -15.17 -4.18
N GLN A 5 9.55 -16.03 -5.12
CA GLN A 5 9.00 -17.35 -4.78
C GLN A 5 9.99 -18.22 -4.01
N PHE A 6 11.29 -18.02 -4.23
CA PHE A 6 12.36 -18.75 -3.54
C PHE A 6 12.80 -18.07 -2.25
N SER A 7 12.81 -16.74 -2.18
CA SER A 7 13.21 -16.01 -0.97
C SER A 7 12.07 -15.81 0.05
N GLY A 8 10.82 -15.92 -0.40
CA GLY A 8 9.61 -15.83 0.42
C GLY A 8 9.18 -14.41 0.80
N ILE A 9 7.90 -14.25 1.15
CA ILE A 9 7.28 -12.99 1.56
C ILE A 9 6.82 -13.10 3.02
N GLY A 10 7.35 -12.22 3.88
CA GLY A 10 6.96 -12.17 5.29
C GLY A 10 7.32 -13.43 6.09
N GLY A 11 7.04 -13.39 7.40
CA GLY A 11 7.32 -14.51 8.31
C GLY A 11 8.81 -14.77 8.56
N LYS A 12 9.11 -15.87 9.26
CA LYS A 12 10.48 -16.35 9.52
C LYS A 12 10.99 -17.14 8.32
N ARG A 13 11.42 -16.44 7.27
CA ARG A 13 11.80 -17.03 5.97
C ARG A 13 12.92 -18.07 6.08
N SER A 14 13.93 -17.81 6.91
CA SER A 14 15.03 -18.74 7.21
C SER A 14 14.60 -20.01 7.96
N SER A 15 13.39 -20.04 8.54
CA SER A 15 12.80 -21.21 9.19
C SER A 15 11.75 -21.91 8.31
N GLY A 16 11.71 -21.61 7.01
CA GLY A 16 10.86 -22.28 6.03
C GLY A 16 9.49 -21.63 5.75
N TYR A 17 9.19 -20.46 6.31
CA TYR A 17 7.90 -19.77 6.07
C TYR A 17 7.95 -18.79 4.88
N GLY A 18 6.78 -18.49 4.31
CA GLY A 18 6.60 -17.41 3.32
C GLY A 18 6.91 -17.79 1.87
N GLY A 19 7.30 -19.04 1.60
CA GLY A 19 7.43 -19.57 0.24
C GLY A 19 6.09 -19.65 -0.50
N PHE A 20 6.13 -19.51 -1.82
CA PHE A 20 4.95 -19.60 -2.69
C PHE A 20 5.38 -20.05 -4.10
N THR A 21 4.42 -20.43 -4.95
CA THR A 21 4.67 -20.68 -6.37
C THR A 21 4.03 -19.58 -7.20
N LEU A 22 4.77 -19.01 -8.13
CA LEU A 22 4.26 -17.94 -8.99
C LEU A 22 3.62 -18.51 -10.25
N ASP A 23 2.31 -18.36 -10.38
CA ASP A 23 1.58 -18.62 -11.62
C ASP A 23 1.26 -17.30 -12.34
N LYS A 24 1.77 -17.14 -13.55
CA LYS A 24 1.53 -15.97 -14.42
C LYS A 24 0.50 -16.24 -15.53
N THR A 25 -0.02 -17.46 -15.60
CA THR A 25 -0.95 -17.90 -16.66
C THR A 25 -2.40 -17.61 -16.32
N VAL A 26 -2.68 -17.27 -15.06
CA VAL A 26 -4.03 -16.96 -14.56
C VAL A 26 -4.59 -15.73 -15.26
N GLN A 27 -5.60 -15.95 -16.10
CA GLN A 27 -6.38 -14.86 -16.66
C GLN A 27 -7.23 -14.22 -15.58
N GLN A 28 -7.23 -12.90 -15.57
CA GLN A 28 -7.99 -12.11 -14.61
C GLN A 28 -9.37 -11.77 -15.21
N PRO A 29 -10.45 -11.77 -14.42
CA PRO A 29 -11.80 -11.51 -14.94
C PRO A 29 -11.89 -10.14 -15.61
N LEU A 30 -12.33 -10.08 -16.87
CA LEU A 30 -12.43 -8.82 -17.63
C LEU A 30 -13.33 -7.79 -16.93
N ASP A 31 -14.42 -8.23 -16.30
CA ASP A 31 -15.34 -7.33 -15.61
C ASP A 31 -14.75 -6.70 -14.34
N PHE A 32 -13.79 -7.38 -13.70
CA PHE A 32 -13.04 -6.80 -12.59
C PHE A 32 -12.14 -5.66 -13.09
N PHE A 33 -11.44 -5.86 -14.21
CA PHE A 33 -10.55 -4.84 -14.77
C PHE A 33 -11.26 -3.58 -15.23
N LYS A 34 -12.46 -3.69 -15.80
CA LYS A 34 -13.25 -2.54 -16.25
C LYS A 34 -13.53 -1.52 -15.14
N ARG A 35 -13.50 -1.97 -13.87
CA ARG A 35 -13.75 -1.15 -12.69
C ARG A 35 -12.50 -0.69 -11.97
N LEU A 36 -11.32 -1.14 -12.40
CA LEU A 36 -10.05 -0.66 -11.85
C LEU A 36 -9.74 0.73 -12.39
N THR A 37 -9.38 1.65 -11.50
CA THR A 37 -9.03 3.00 -11.87
C THR A 37 -8.02 3.61 -10.91
N VAL A 38 -7.25 4.57 -11.42
CA VAL A 38 -6.43 5.49 -10.61
C VAL A 38 -7.00 6.91 -10.63
N LYS A 39 -7.99 7.18 -11.47
CA LYS A 39 -8.63 8.49 -11.62
C LYS A 39 -10.11 8.33 -11.96
N TYR A 40 -10.97 8.76 -11.04
CA TYR A 40 -12.42 8.72 -11.23
C TYR A 40 -13.13 9.69 -10.25
N THR A 41 -14.19 10.32 -10.73
CA THR A 41 -15.07 11.17 -9.93
C THR A 41 -16.39 10.43 -9.73
N GLY A 42 -16.62 9.96 -8.51
CA GLY A 42 -17.70 9.05 -8.14
C GLY A 42 -17.23 8.05 -7.09
N LYS A 43 -18.16 7.28 -6.51
CA LYS A 43 -17.85 6.39 -5.38
C LYS A 43 -16.85 5.31 -5.78
N VAL A 44 -15.75 5.24 -5.03
CA VAL A 44 -14.66 4.28 -5.22
C VAL A 44 -14.29 3.59 -3.92
N MET A 45 -13.73 2.39 -4.02
CA MET A 45 -13.10 1.66 -2.93
C MET A 45 -11.60 1.50 -3.19
N ALA A 46 -10.75 1.80 -2.21
CA ALA A 46 -9.32 1.57 -2.32
C ALA A 46 -8.99 0.07 -2.22
N LEU A 47 -8.29 -0.49 -3.19
CA LEU A 47 -7.79 -1.86 -3.19
C LEU A 47 -6.42 -2.01 -2.52
N THR A 48 -5.71 -0.90 -2.31
CA THR A 48 -4.45 -0.88 -1.58
C THR A 48 -4.58 -0.06 -0.32
N THR A 49 -3.74 -0.39 0.67
CA THR A 49 -3.55 0.49 1.83
C THR A 49 -2.77 1.71 1.36
N SER A 50 -3.32 2.91 1.55
CA SER A 50 -2.80 4.11 0.89
C SER A 50 -2.95 5.38 1.73
N LEU A 51 -2.18 6.40 1.39
CA LEU A 51 -2.18 7.71 2.02
C LEU A 51 -2.25 8.75 0.92
N PRO A 52 -3.28 9.62 0.88
CA PRO A 52 -3.31 10.74 -0.05
C PRO A 52 -2.10 11.66 0.16
N VAL A 53 -1.74 12.41 -0.88
CA VAL A 53 -0.90 13.59 -0.73
C VAL A 53 -1.60 14.65 0.12
N ASP A 54 -0.83 15.50 0.79
CA ASP A 54 -1.35 16.45 1.79
C ASP A 54 -2.45 17.37 1.25
N SER A 55 -2.35 17.79 -0.01
CA SER A 55 -3.34 18.64 -0.68
C SER A 55 -4.71 17.99 -0.86
N GLU A 56 -4.78 16.65 -0.89
CA GLU A 56 -6.02 15.90 -1.11
C GLU A 56 -6.52 15.19 0.16
N LEU A 57 -5.69 15.11 1.21
CA LEU A 57 -5.98 14.39 2.45
C LEU A 57 -7.28 14.87 3.10
N LYS A 58 -7.44 16.19 3.26
CA LYS A 58 -8.64 16.77 3.90
C LYS A 58 -9.93 16.39 3.15
N VAL A 59 -9.88 16.40 1.82
CA VAL A 59 -11.05 16.05 0.99
C VAL A 59 -11.37 14.56 1.12
N ALA A 60 -10.36 13.70 1.03
CA ALA A 60 -10.54 12.26 1.21
C ALA A 60 -11.09 11.89 2.60
N MET A 61 -10.67 12.61 3.65
CA MET A 61 -11.16 12.40 5.02
C MET A 61 -12.60 12.85 5.24
N ASN A 62 -13.01 13.96 4.63
CA ASN A 62 -14.34 14.54 4.85
C ASN A 62 -15.47 13.68 4.25
N GLU A 63 -15.22 13.10 3.08
CA GLU A 63 -16.25 12.37 2.31
C GLU A 63 -16.03 10.84 2.33
N GLY A 64 -14.96 10.39 2.98
CA GLY A 64 -14.56 8.99 3.03
C GLY A 64 -15.18 8.20 4.18
N ARG A 65 -15.30 6.88 3.99
CA ARG A 65 -15.50 5.89 5.04
C ARG A 65 -14.28 5.00 5.10
N TYR A 66 -13.54 5.07 6.20
CA TYR A 66 -12.23 4.44 6.27
C TYR A 66 -11.93 3.90 7.65
N LEU A 67 -11.01 2.94 7.68
CA LEU A 67 -10.28 2.55 8.88
C LEU A 67 -8.83 2.98 8.72
N LEU A 68 -8.25 3.50 9.79
CA LEU A 68 -6.82 3.78 9.83
C LEU A 68 -6.06 2.49 10.14
N LYS A 69 -5.02 2.23 9.34
CA LYS A 69 -4.04 1.17 9.58
C LYS A 69 -2.73 1.81 9.99
N LYS A 70 -2.22 1.43 11.16
CA LYS A 70 -0.87 1.79 11.60
C LYS A 70 0.14 0.84 10.96
N SER A 71 1.12 1.41 10.27
CA SER A 71 2.33 0.73 9.83
C SER A 71 3.47 1.10 10.80
N SER A 72 4.05 0.09 11.42
CA SER A 72 5.18 0.22 12.34
C SER A 72 6.13 -0.95 12.19
N GLY A 73 7.27 -0.91 12.88
CA GLY A 73 8.24 -2.00 12.89
C GLY A 73 9.66 -1.48 12.87
N PHE A 74 10.59 -2.33 12.47
CA PHE A 74 12.00 -2.00 12.32
C PHE A 74 12.35 -1.87 10.84
N ALA A 75 13.28 -0.98 10.52
CA ALA A 75 13.87 -0.90 9.19
C ALA A 75 14.83 -2.08 9.00
N PHE A 76 14.70 -2.78 7.88
CA PHE A 76 15.69 -3.79 7.49
C PHE A 76 16.81 -3.07 6.73
N SER A 77 18.05 -3.24 7.17
CA SER A 77 19.24 -2.68 6.53
C SER A 77 20.43 -3.59 6.84
N GLU A 78 21.32 -3.75 5.86
CA GLU A 78 22.62 -4.43 6.02
C GLU A 78 23.74 -3.44 6.32
N GLU A 79 23.48 -2.13 6.25
CA GLU A 79 24.45 -1.05 6.50
C GLU A 79 24.50 -0.61 7.97
N THR A 80 23.62 -1.18 8.81
CA THR A 80 23.53 -0.88 10.24
C THR A 80 23.62 -2.16 11.05
N GLU A 81 24.46 -2.18 12.09
CA GLU A 81 24.58 -3.34 12.98
C GLU A 81 23.37 -3.49 13.92
N SER A 82 22.67 -2.39 14.21
CA SER A 82 21.53 -2.33 15.13
C SER A 82 20.19 -2.24 14.39
N ASN A 83 19.14 -2.76 15.01
CA ASN A 83 17.78 -2.64 14.50
C ASN A 83 17.14 -1.31 14.94
N TYR A 84 16.84 -0.44 13.97
CA TYR A 84 16.21 0.84 14.23
C TYR A 84 14.71 0.83 13.92
N ARG A 85 13.91 1.42 14.81
CA ARG A 85 12.47 1.52 14.62
C ARG A 85 12.16 2.56 13.53
N LYS A 86 11.45 2.14 12.48
CA LYS A 86 10.98 3.07 11.44
C LYS A 86 9.85 3.96 11.96
N GLN A 87 9.67 5.14 11.37
CA GLN A 87 8.60 6.05 11.76
C GLN A 87 7.22 5.38 11.57
N ASN A 88 6.31 5.64 12.51
CA ASN A 88 4.95 5.13 12.40
C ASN A 88 4.23 5.89 11.30
N LEU A 89 3.56 5.19 10.38
CA LEU A 89 2.73 5.79 9.35
C LEU A 89 1.29 5.31 9.53
N TYR A 90 0.33 6.23 9.47
CA TYR A 90 -1.10 5.90 9.49
C TYR A 90 -1.67 6.10 8.11
N THR A 91 -2.29 5.07 7.57
CA THR A 91 -2.81 5.04 6.20
C THR A 91 -4.25 4.55 6.18
N PHE A 92 -5.00 4.87 5.12
CA PHE A 92 -6.31 4.28 4.93
C PHE A 92 -6.17 2.81 4.55
N LYS A 93 -6.87 1.94 5.26
CA LYS A 93 -6.90 0.49 5.00
C LYS A 93 -7.55 0.21 3.64
N ALA A 94 -7.05 -0.79 2.91
CA ALA A 94 -7.77 -1.33 1.75
C ALA A 94 -9.21 -1.72 2.15
N GLY A 95 -10.16 -1.46 1.26
CA GLY A 95 -11.61 -1.53 1.53
C GLY A 95 -12.23 -0.20 1.95
N SER A 96 -11.43 0.82 2.28
CA SER A 96 -11.95 2.17 2.53
C SER A 96 -12.57 2.76 1.28
N THR A 97 -13.67 3.50 1.42
CA THR A 97 -14.43 4.08 0.30
C THR A 97 -14.39 5.60 0.31
N PHE A 98 -14.35 6.20 -0.88
CA PHE A 98 -14.25 7.65 -1.07
C PHE A 98 -15.19 8.11 -2.19
N SER A 99 -15.52 9.40 -2.20
CA SER A 99 -16.38 10.05 -3.21
C SER A 99 -15.69 10.30 -4.56
N LYS A 100 -14.35 10.24 -4.57
CA LYS A 100 -13.49 10.32 -5.76
C LYS A 100 -12.12 9.73 -5.43
N THR A 101 -11.35 9.42 -6.46
CA THR A 101 -9.96 8.99 -6.33
C THR A 101 -9.07 10.12 -5.81
N TYR A 102 -7.94 9.77 -5.18
CA TYR A 102 -6.86 10.69 -4.82
C TYR A 102 -5.50 10.13 -5.29
N ASN A 103 -4.51 11.00 -5.37
CA ASN A 103 -3.12 10.67 -5.58
C ASN A 103 -2.52 10.24 -4.25
N GLY A 104 -1.89 9.06 -4.23
CA GLY A 104 -1.12 8.62 -3.07
C GLY A 104 0.36 8.91 -3.19
N GLN A 105 1.09 8.53 -2.14
CA GLN A 105 2.52 8.80 -2.01
C GLN A 105 3.33 7.53 -1.72
N ILE A 106 4.64 7.64 -1.91
CA ILE A 106 5.63 6.70 -1.38
C ILE A 106 6.36 7.47 -0.28
N CYS A 107 6.14 7.08 0.97
CA CYS A 107 6.65 7.82 2.12
C CYS A 107 8.02 7.27 2.53
N ASP A 108 8.99 8.14 2.76
CA ASP A 108 10.19 7.75 3.50
C ASP A 108 9.84 7.68 4.99
N VAL A 109 10.00 6.50 5.59
CA VAL A 109 9.74 6.26 7.01
C VAL A 109 11.04 5.95 7.76
N LYS A 110 12.18 6.41 7.26
CA LYS A 110 13.50 6.20 7.90
C LYS A 110 13.50 6.63 9.38
N PRO A 111 14.22 5.92 10.25
CA PRO A 111 14.28 6.21 11.69
C PRO A 111 14.71 7.65 12.04
N SER A 112 15.73 8.17 11.36
CA SER A 112 16.27 9.53 11.53
C SER A 112 16.90 10.01 10.23
N ASP A 113 17.30 11.29 10.16
CA ASP A 113 17.97 11.84 8.99
C ASP A 113 19.37 11.29 8.74
N GLU A 114 20.02 10.79 9.79
CA GLU A 114 21.35 10.16 9.74
C GLU A 114 21.29 8.69 9.29
N PHE A 115 20.09 8.10 9.17
CA PHE A 115 19.94 6.72 8.70
C PHE A 115 20.43 6.61 7.25
N PRO A 116 21.26 5.61 6.92
CA PRO A 116 22.12 5.66 5.73
C PRO A 116 21.38 5.67 4.39
N HIS A 117 20.14 5.20 4.37
CA HIS A 117 19.31 5.17 3.17
C HIS A 117 17.84 5.38 3.49
N SER A 118 17.04 5.79 2.50
CA SER A 118 15.59 5.89 2.67
C SER A 118 14.95 4.54 2.98
N VAL A 119 13.86 4.57 3.75
CA VAL A 119 13.05 3.39 4.05
C VAL A 119 11.66 3.61 3.47
N TRP A 120 11.44 3.10 2.27
CA TRP A 120 10.22 3.38 1.52
C TRP A 120 9.01 2.59 2.01
N HIS A 121 7.91 3.30 2.26
CA HIS A 121 6.58 2.73 2.47
C HIS A 121 5.68 3.05 1.28
N TYR A 122 5.29 2.04 0.53
CA TYR A 122 4.37 2.19 -0.60
C TYR A 122 2.94 2.47 -0.09
N ALA A 123 2.41 3.64 -0.41
CA ALA A 123 1.06 4.07 -0.01
C ALA A 123 0.25 4.66 -1.18
N LYS A 124 0.49 4.19 -2.41
CA LYS A 124 -0.27 4.63 -3.60
C LYS A 124 -1.55 3.82 -3.78
N PRO A 125 -2.71 4.46 -4.03
CA PRO A 125 -3.97 3.78 -4.21
C PRO A 125 -4.09 3.16 -5.60
N LEU A 126 -4.69 1.97 -5.65
CA LEU A 126 -5.48 1.51 -6.78
C LEU A 126 -6.95 1.50 -6.32
N PHE A 127 -7.87 1.94 -7.15
CA PHE A 127 -9.29 2.02 -6.79
C PHE A 127 -10.15 1.07 -7.62
N TYR A 128 -11.30 0.72 -7.06
CA TYR A 128 -12.39 0.00 -7.70
C TYR A 128 -13.65 0.86 -7.71
N ILE A 129 -14.29 1.01 -8.88
CA ILE A 129 -15.53 1.79 -9.05
C ILE A 129 -16.73 1.04 -8.48
N LEU A 130 -17.45 1.67 -7.55
CA LEU A 130 -18.60 1.05 -6.86
C LEU A 130 -19.92 1.28 -7.60
N GLU A 131 -20.16 2.51 -8.04
CA GLU A 131 -21.38 2.92 -8.76
C GLU A 131 -20.95 3.58 -10.07
N GLU A 132 -21.61 3.22 -11.18
CA GLU A 132 -21.43 3.94 -12.44
C GLU A 132 -22.15 5.29 -12.34
N SER A 133 -21.50 6.35 -12.82
CA SER A 133 -22.14 7.65 -12.94
C SER A 133 -23.34 7.50 -13.88
N LYS A 134 -24.55 7.84 -13.40
CA LYS A 134 -25.73 7.96 -14.26
C LYS A 134 -25.52 9.00 -15.35
#